data_AF-A0A2W2CNT8-F1
#
_entry.id   AF-A0A2W2CNT8-F1
#
_cell.length_a   1.000
_cell.length_b   1.000
_cell.length_c   1.000
_cell.angle_alpha   90.00
_cell.angle_beta   90.00
_cell.angle_gamma   90.00
#
_symmetry.space_group_name_H-M   'P 1'
#
loop_
_entity.id
_entity.type
_entity.pdbx_description
1 polymer ?
#
loop_
_entity_poly.entity_id
_entity_poly.type
_entity_poly.pdbx_seq_one_letter_code
_entity_poly.pdbx_strand_id
1 'polypeptide(L)'
;MAEPVWGPVHRDIVDLLADHPADVPAVVDHLTKLQDLLVRLPPLEASCPLADFNKLYLTITESVLEGLYDDRFADPVFLSRLDVEFAARYFDALRLWTDSSPGCPKAWTCLFERMRGPDARPLPSAAAGVNAHINYDLPFALVTTFDSLESEPVDGTDQHRDYLRINDIFAEKIPGLRRGYLERWQLLIDMLNGDVDDWYQGELVEYTRDVAWRNAQRIWRCRHDPAAHECERTRLDDTAAALGRLLLSPLGAFLQ
;
A
#
# COMPACT_ATOMS: atom_id res chain seq x y z
N MET A 1 -15.14 8.05 28.43
CA MET A 1 -14.00 7.38 27.79
C MET A 1 -14.34 7.30 26.32
N ALA A 2 -13.47 7.77 25.42
CA ALA A 2 -13.69 7.63 23.99
C ALA A 2 -13.78 6.14 23.64
N GLU A 3 -14.63 5.79 22.68
CA GLU A 3 -14.70 4.41 22.19
C GLU A 3 -13.36 4.04 21.54
N PRO A 4 -12.82 2.83 21.81
CA PRO A 4 -11.55 2.42 21.20
C PRO A 4 -11.62 2.48 19.67
N VAL A 5 -10.52 2.90 19.04
CA VAL A 5 -10.39 3.06 17.58
C VAL A 5 -10.81 1.81 16.80
N TRP A 6 -10.63 0.64 17.40
CA TRP A 6 -10.93 -0.67 16.80
C TRP A 6 -12.08 -1.42 17.49
N GLY A 7 -12.80 -0.76 18.41
CA GLY A 7 -13.97 -1.33 19.07
C GLY A 7 -13.65 -2.67 19.77
N PRO A 8 -14.43 -3.75 19.53
CA PRO A 8 -14.25 -5.03 20.26
C PRO A 8 -12.91 -5.73 20.06
N VAL A 9 -12.24 -5.53 18.90
CA VAL A 9 -10.97 -6.18 18.56
C VAL A 9 -9.75 -5.30 18.86
N HIS A 10 -9.93 -4.20 19.60
CA HIS A 10 -8.86 -3.23 19.82
C HIS A 10 -7.63 -3.79 20.50
N ARG A 11 -7.81 -4.63 21.52
CA ARG A 11 -6.68 -5.27 22.18
C ARG A 11 -5.94 -6.21 21.23
N ASP A 12 -6.67 -7.03 20.48
CA ASP A 12 -6.09 -7.98 19.52
C ASP A 12 -5.27 -7.27 18.43
N ILE A 13 -5.75 -6.13 17.93
CA ILE A 13 -5.01 -5.31 16.96
C ILE A 13 -3.77 -4.67 17.58
N VAL A 14 -3.87 -4.13 18.80
CA VAL A 14 -2.71 -3.57 19.51
C VAL A 14 -1.64 -4.64 19.76
N ASP A 15 -2.06 -5.83 20.21
CA ASP A 15 -1.16 -6.95 20.48
C ASP A 15 -0.50 -7.45 19.17
N LEU A 16 -1.26 -7.55 18.07
CA LEU A 16 -0.72 -7.91 16.75
C LEU A 16 0.28 -6.87 16.22
N LEU A 17 -0.01 -5.58 16.41
CA LEU A 17 0.87 -4.49 15.96
C LEU A 17 2.07 -4.29 16.89
N ALA A 18 2.13 -4.87 18.08
CA ALA A 18 3.29 -4.75 18.96
C ALA A 18 4.54 -5.43 18.37
N ASP A 19 4.33 -6.50 17.60
CA ASP A 19 5.39 -7.24 16.92
C ASP A 19 5.67 -6.65 15.53
N HIS A 20 6.92 -6.78 15.08
CA HIS A 20 7.35 -6.37 13.74
C HIS A 20 7.77 -7.62 12.95
N PRO A 21 7.19 -7.89 11.77
CA PRO A 21 7.58 -9.03 10.96
C PRO A 21 9.03 -8.88 10.49
N ALA A 22 9.81 -9.96 10.60
CA ALA A 22 11.23 -9.97 10.27
C ALA A 22 11.53 -10.46 8.83
N ASP A 23 10.58 -11.15 8.22
CA ASP A 23 10.68 -11.75 6.89
C ASP A 23 9.31 -11.80 6.19
N VAL A 24 9.31 -12.15 4.90
CA VAL A 24 8.09 -12.21 4.07
C VAL A 24 7.04 -13.20 4.61
N PRO A 25 7.40 -14.42 5.07
CA PRO A 25 6.44 -15.31 5.74
C PRO A 25 5.77 -14.67 6.96
N ALA A 26 6.52 -13.96 7.81
CA ALA A 26 5.96 -13.24 8.95
C ALA A 26 5.04 -12.09 8.50
N VAL A 27 5.36 -11.39 7.42
CA VAL A 27 4.46 -10.37 6.83
C VAL A 27 3.14 -11.01 6.43
N VAL A 28 3.16 -12.12 5.69
CA VAL A 28 1.94 -12.86 5.29
C VAL A 28 1.12 -13.23 6.52
N ASP A 29 1.74 -13.82 7.55
CA ASP A 29 1.06 -14.19 8.80
C ASP A 29 0.42 -12.99 9.52
N HIS A 30 1.10 -11.84 9.58
CA HIS A 30 0.55 -10.62 10.17
C HIS A 30 -0.64 -10.08 9.36
N LEU A 31 -0.52 -10.05 8.03
CA LEU A 31 -1.60 -9.61 7.15
C LEU A 31 -2.82 -10.54 7.23
N THR A 32 -2.62 -11.86 7.35
CA THR A 32 -3.70 -12.84 7.56
C THR A 32 -4.40 -12.59 8.89
N LYS A 33 -3.66 -12.48 9.99
CA LYS A 33 -4.24 -12.20 11.32
C LYS A 33 -4.97 -10.87 11.34
N LEU A 34 -4.39 -9.84 10.72
CA LEU A 34 -5.02 -8.52 10.62
C LEU A 34 -6.32 -8.61 9.82
N GLN A 35 -6.34 -9.36 8.72
CA GLN A 35 -7.55 -9.58 7.93
C GLN A 35 -8.70 -10.15 8.79
N ASP A 36 -8.41 -11.18 9.58
CA ASP A 36 -9.39 -11.83 10.47
C ASP A 36 -9.95 -10.87 11.53
N LEU A 37 -9.15 -9.92 12.00
CA LEU A 37 -9.58 -8.88 12.94
C LEU A 37 -10.41 -7.80 12.24
N LEU A 38 -9.98 -7.33 11.07
CA LEU A 38 -10.65 -6.24 10.35
C LEU A 38 -12.06 -6.63 9.89
N VAL A 39 -12.30 -7.89 9.52
CA VAL A 39 -13.65 -8.37 9.13
C VAL A 39 -14.62 -8.47 10.32
N ARG A 40 -14.14 -8.29 11.56
CA ARG A 40 -14.96 -8.31 12.79
C ARG A 40 -15.33 -6.89 13.28
N LEU A 41 -14.89 -5.83 12.59
CA LEU A 41 -15.13 -4.44 12.99
C LEU A 41 -16.57 -3.97 12.67
N PRO A 42 -17.41 -3.58 13.66
CA PRO A 42 -18.71 -2.97 13.39
C PRO A 42 -18.60 -1.47 13.02
N PRO A 43 -19.61 -0.90 12.31
CA PRO A 43 -20.75 -1.57 11.69
C PRO A 43 -20.38 -2.25 10.37
N LEU A 44 -20.70 -3.54 10.23
CA LEU A 44 -20.51 -4.32 9.01
C LEU A 44 -21.80 -4.26 8.16
N GLU A 45 -22.20 -3.10 7.65
CA GLU A 45 -23.39 -3.05 6.78
C GLU A 45 -23.11 -3.63 5.38
N ALA A 46 -21.85 -3.62 4.90
CA ALA A 46 -21.46 -4.24 3.63
C ALA A 46 -19.98 -4.69 3.52
N SER A 47 -19.01 -3.83 3.85
CA SER A 47 -17.57 -4.19 3.92
C SER A 47 -16.79 -3.20 4.79
N CYS A 48 -15.61 -3.61 5.28
CA CYS A 48 -14.65 -2.71 5.92
C CYS A 48 -13.62 -2.26 4.86
N PRO A 49 -13.57 -0.96 4.52
CA PRO A 49 -12.61 -0.37 3.57
C PRO A 49 -11.17 -0.84 3.72
N LEU A 50 -10.69 -0.91 4.97
CA LEU A 50 -9.34 -1.35 5.29
C LEU A 50 -9.17 -2.85 5.11
N ALA A 51 -10.19 -3.66 5.41
CA ALA A 51 -10.18 -5.10 5.18
C ALA A 51 -10.10 -5.43 3.68
N ASP A 52 -10.71 -4.61 2.82
CA ASP A 52 -10.66 -4.79 1.37
C ASP A 52 -9.25 -4.50 0.82
N PHE A 53 -8.62 -3.41 1.30
CA PHE A 53 -7.21 -3.12 1.00
C PHE A 53 -6.27 -4.22 1.52
N ASN A 54 -6.41 -4.60 2.80
CA ASN A 54 -5.52 -5.58 3.44
C ASN A 54 -5.59 -6.94 2.73
N LYS A 55 -6.77 -7.36 2.27
CA LYS A 55 -6.95 -8.58 1.49
C LYS A 55 -6.21 -8.53 0.15
N LEU A 56 -6.29 -7.39 -0.55
CA LEU A 56 -5.55 -7.18 -1.80
C LEU A 56 -4.05 -7.24 -1.55
N TYR A 57 -3.57 -6.54 -0.51
CA TYR A 57 -2.16 -6.53 -0.15
C TYR A 57 -1.65 -7.94 0.18
N LEU A 58 -2.38 -8.68 1.04
CA LEU A 58 -2.09 -10.08 1.36
C LEU A 58 -1.97 -10.95 0.11
N THR A 59 -2.91 -10.84 -0.83
CA THR A 59 -2.90 -11.65 -2.07
C THR A 59 -1.64 -11.39 -2.91
N ILE A 60 -1.19 -10.13 -2.98
CA ILE A 60 0.02 -9.76 -3.72
C ILE A 60 1.27 -10.25 -2.99
N THR A 61 1.36 -10.06 -1.67
CA THR A 61 2.50 -10.52 -0.87
C THR A 61 2.64 -12.05 -0.87
N GLU A 62 1.55 -12.80 -0.80
CA GLU A 62 1.57 -14.26 -0.98
C GLU A 62 2.16 -14.65 -2.35
N SER A 63 1.81 -13.91 -3.40
CA SER A 63 2.35 -14.16 -4.75
C SER A 63 3.83 -13.81 -4.88
N VAL A 64 4.29 -12.78 -4.16
CA VAL A 64 5.72 -12.46 -4.03
C VAL A 64 6.45 -13.59 -3.29
N LEU A 65 5.88 -14.08 -2.19
CA LEU A 65 6.44 -15.20 -1.44
C LEU A 65 6.56 -16.48 -2.29
N GLU A 66 5.53 -16.81 -3.06
CA GLU A 66 5.58 -17.91 -4.04
C GLU A 66 6.71 -17.69 -5.06
N GLY A 67 6.84 -16.47 -5.61
CA GLY A 67 7.91 -16.12 -6.55
C GLY A 67 9.32 -16.23 -5.95
N LEU A 68 9.48 -15.92 -4.66
CA LEU A 68 10.74 -16.09 -3.92
C LEU A 68 11.09 -17.57 -3.75
N TYR A 69 10.11 -18.44 -3.48
CA TYR A 69 10.34 -19.89 -3.37
C TYR A 69 10.60 -20.57 -4.72
N ASP A 70 10.08 -20.02 -5.80
CA ASP A 70 10.26 -20.51 -7.17
C ASP A 70 11.53 -19.95 -7.87
N ASP A 71 12.39 -19.22 -7.15
CA ASP A 71 13.61 -18.58 -7.69
C ASP A 71 13.34 -17.70 -8.93
N ARG A 72 12.22 -16.97 -8.95
CA ARG A 72 11.79 -16.15 -10.11
C ARG A 72 12.43 -14.76 -10.19
N PHE A 73 13.27 -14.42 -9.21
CA PHE A 73 13.80 -13.08 -8.99
C PHE A 73 15.34 -13.09 -9.08
N ALA A 74 15.91 -12.05 -9.66
CA ALA A 74 17.35 -11.92 -9.88
C ALA A 74 18.12 -11.54 -8.60
N ASP A 75 17.51 -10.74 -7.73
CA ASP A 75 17.97 -10.32 -6.41
C ASP A 75 16.85 -10.55 -5.35
N PRO A 76 16.66 -11.82 -4.90
CA PRO A 76 15.64 -12.15 -3.91
C PRO A 76 15.91 -11.52 -2.53
N VAL A 77 17.16 -11.13 -2.23
CA VAL A 77 17.52 -10.47 -0.97
C VAL A 77 16.95 -9.05 -0.95
N PHE A 78 17.13 -8.30 -2.05
CA PHE A 78 16.52 -6.99 -2.22
C PHE A 78 15.00 -7.05 -2.08
N LEU A 79 14.35 -7.98 -2.79
CA LEU A 79 12.89 -8.08 -2.75
C LEU A 79 12.35 -8.48 -1.39
N SER A 80 12.99 -9.44 -0.72
CA SER A 80 12.58 -9.85 0.63
C SER A 80 12.69 -8.68 1.61
N ARG A 81 13.75 -7.88 1.49
CA ARG A 81 13.92 -6.70 2.34
C ARG A 81 12.90 -5.61 2.01
N LEU A 82 12.66 -5.35 0.74
CA LEU A 82 11.67 -4.37 0.30
C LEU A 82 10.27 -4.73 0.79
N ASP A 83 9.86 -6.00 0.71
CA ASP A 83 8.54 -6.44 1.16
C ASP A 83 8.35 -6.20 2.67
N VAL A 84 9.34 -6.55 3.48
CA VAL A 84 9.33 -6.31 4.94
C VAL A 84 9.28 -4.80 5.26
N GLU A 85 10.12 -3.99 4.61
CA GLU A 85 10.13 -2.54 4.81
C GLU A 85 8.80 -1.90 4.38
N PHE A 86 8.21 -2.41 3.30
CA PHE A 86 6.94 -1.92 2.79
C PHE A 86 5.80 -2.24 3.76
N ALA A 87 5.74 -3.47 4.26
CA ALA A 87 4.77 -3.90 5.27
C ALA A 87 4.90 -3.11 6.57
N ALA A 88 6.13 -2.86 7.02
CA ALA A 88 6.41 -2.13 8.24
C ALA A 88 5.75 -0.73 8.24
N ARG A 89 5.76 -0.04 7.10
CA ARG A 89 5.14 1.30 6.97
C ARG A 89 3.63 1.26 7.10
N TYR A 90 2.98 0.26 6.51
CA TYR A 90 1.54 0.07 6.66
C TYR A 90 1.19 -0.21 8.14
N PHE A 91 1.93 -1.10 8.81
CA PHE A 91 1.73 -1.38 10.22
C PHE A 91 2.03 -0.17 11.12
N ASP A 92 3.04 0.64 10.79
CA ASP A 92 3.34 1.88 11.50
C ASP A 92 2.22 2.91 11.35
N ALA A 93 1.63 3.05 10.17
CA ALA A 93 0.45 3.89 9.97
C ALA A 93 -0.72 3.43 10.85
N LEU A 94 -0.96 2.13 10.97
CA LEU A 94 -1.98 1.57 11.86
C LEU A 94 -1.67 1.81 13.34
N ARG A 95 -0.41 1.68 13.77
CA ARG A 95 0.01 2.01 15.15
C ARG A 95 -0.26 3.47 15.46
N LEU A 96 0.21 4.38 14.59
CA LEU A 96 0.01 5.82 14.75
C LEU A 96 -1.48 6.20 14.79
N TRP A 97 -2.30 5.56 13.96
CA TRP A 97 -3.75 5.74 13.99
C TRP A 97 -4.37 5.23 15.29
N THR A 98 -3.94 4.05 15.77
CA THR A 98 -4.40 3.44 17.02
C THR A 98 -4.14 4.36 18.22
N ASP A 99 -2.96 4.99 18.24
CA ASP A 99 -2.53 5.91 19.30
C ASP A 99 -3.13 7.32 19.15
N SER A 100 -3.97 7.56 18.13
CA SER A 100 -4.47 8.90 17.77
C SER A 100 -3.33 9.92 17.60
N SER A 101 -2.20 9.47 17.08
CA SER A 101 -0.99 10.27 16.93
C SER A 101 -1.18 11.33 15.83
N PRO A 102 -0.77 12.60 16.07
CA PRO A 102 -0.76 13.62 15.02
C PRO A 102 0.28 13.31 13.92
N GLY A 103 1.17 12.34 14.14
CA GLY A 103 2.13 11.86 13.15
C GLY A 103 1.59 10.83 12.15
N CYS A 104 0.33 10.40 12.29
CA CYS A 104 -0.28 9.48 11.33
C CYS A 104 -0.31 10.10 9.91
N PRO A 105 0.22 9.43 8.88
CA PRO A 105 0.26 9.97 7.52
C PRO A 105 -1.14 10.34 7.02
N LYS A 106 -1.27 11.55 6.45
CA LYS A 106 -2.54 12.03 5.88
C LYS A 106 -3.03 11.10 4.78
N ALA A 107 -2.13 10.50 4.00
CA ALA A 107 -2.42 9.55 2.95
C ALA A 107 -3.25 8.36 3.47
N TRP A 108 -2.92 7.87 4.67
CA TRP A 108 -3.61 6.78 5.35
C TRP A 108 -4.84 7.24 6.13
N THR A 109 -4.75 8.38 6.83
CA THR A 109 -5.87 8.94 7.61
C THR A 109 -7.14 9.09 6.78
N CYS A 110 -7.03 9.43 5.49
CA CYS A 110 -8.17 9.56 4.59
C CYS A 110 -8.99 8.27 4.45
N LEU A 111 -8.34 7.10 4.46
CA LEU A 111 -9.00 5.80 4.45
C LEU A 111 -9.48 5.44 5.86
N PHE A 112 -8.65 5.67 6.87
CA PHE A 112 -8.91 5.29 8.25
C PHE A 112 -10.17 5.97 8.83
N GLU A 113 -10.35 7.26 8.57
CA GLU A 113 -11.54 8.01 8.99
C GLU A 113 -12.85 7.45 8.40
N ARG A 114 -12.78 6.73 7.28
CA ARG A 114 -13.95 6.21 6.56
C ARG A 114 -14.24 4.74 6.82
N MET A 115 -13.42 4.07 7.63
CA MET A 115 -13.59 2.64 7.94
C MET A 115 -14.93 2.31 8.61
N ARG A 116 -15.58 3.29 9.25
CA ARG A 116 -16.83 3.12 10.03
C ARG A 116 -18.02 3.90 9.48
N GLY A 117 -17.92 4.39 8.24
CA GLY A 117 -18.98 5.21 7.63
C GLY A 117 -19.99 4.38 6.81
N PRO A 118 -21.25 4.82 6.70
CA PRO A 118 -22.25 4.19 5.83
C PRO A 118 -21.89 4.26 4.33
N ASP A 119 -20.93 5.13 3.98
CA ASP A 119 -20.40 5.33 2.62
C ASP A 119 -19.18 4.44 2.31
N ALA A 120 -18.95 3.38 3.08
CA ALA A 120 -17.91 2.39 2.85
C ALA A 120 -18.12 1.69 1.51
N ARG A 121 -17.43 2.17 0.47
CA ARG A 121 -17.48 1.63 -0.89
C ARG A 121 -16.24 0.75 -1.10
N PRO A 122 -16.38 -0.58 -1.30
CA PRO A 122 -15.24 -1.50 -1.32
C PRO A 122 -14.13 -1.08 -2.28
N LEU A 123 -14.53 -0.68 -3.48
CA LEU A 123 -13.64 -0.36 -4.59
C LEU A 123 -12.84 0.95 -4.38
N PRO A 124 -13.48 2.13 -4.21
CA PRO A 124 -12.77 3.37 -3.85
C PRO A 124 -11.90 3.26 -2.61
N SER A 125 -12.29 2.41 -1.67
CA SER A 125 -11.60 2.21 -0.40
C SER A 125 -10.29 1.45 -0.57
N ALA A 126 -10.33 0.32 -1.26
CA ALA A 126 -9.13 -0.43 -1.57
C ALA A 126 -8.21 0.38 -2.50
N ALA A 127 -8.75 1.19 -3.43
CA ALA A 127 -7.95 2.11 -4.24
C ALA A 127 -7.29 3.22 -3.41
N ALA A 128 -7.97 3.77 -2.39
CA ALA A 128 -7.37 4.74 -1.49
C ALA A 128 -6.21 4.15 -0.67
N GLY A 129 -6.35 2.89 -0.23
CA GLY A 129 -5.27 2.14 0.42
C GLY A 129 -4.08 1.88 -0.52
N VAL A 130 -4.35 1.41 -1.75
CA VAL A 130 -3.31 1.23 -2.78
C VAL A 130 -2.58 2.54 -3.08
N ASN A 131 -3.32 3.64 -3.20
CA ASN A 131 -2.73 4.96 -3.41
C ASN A 131 -1.84 5.38 -2.23
N ALA A 132 -2.28 5.22 -0.98
CA ALA A 132 -1.44 5.53 0.18
C ALA A 132 -0.18 4.65 0.20
N HIS A 133 -0.34 3.35 -0.02
CA HIS A 133 0.76 2.42 0.02
C HIS A 133 1.77 2.66 -1.12
N ILE A 134 1.32 2.75 -2.38
CA ILE A 134 2.23 2.92 -3.53
C ILE A 134 2.80 4.34 -3.60
N ASN A 135 1.98 5.39 -3.43
CA ASN A 135 2.45 6.76 -3.69
C ASN A 135 3.11 7.42 -2.48
N TYR A 136 2.84 6.93 -1.26
CA TYR A 136 3.47 7.45 -0.05
C TYR A 136 4.45 6.45 0.57
N ASP A 137 4.07 5.21 0.88
CA ASP A 137 4.96 4.29 1.61
C ASP A 137 6.11 3.76 0.75
N LEU A 138 5.84 3.34 -0.50
CA LEU A 138 6.79 2.62 -1.34
C LEU A 138 8.10 3.40 -1.63
N PRO A 139 8.09 4.71 -1.93
CA PRO A 139 9.34 5.47 -2.09
C PRO A 139 10.24 5.43 -0.85
N PHE A 140 9.65 5.53 0.35
CA PHE A 140 10.41 5.44 1.60
C PHE A 140 10.84 4.01 1.92
N ALA A 141 10.05 2.99 1.52
CA ALA A 141 10.43 1.58 1.66
C ALA A 141 11.66 1.25 0.82
N LEU A 142 11.68 1.73 -0.43
CA LEU A 142 12.83 1.61 -1.32
C LEU A 142 14.07 2.27 -0.70
N VAL A 143 13.96 3.52 -0.23
CA VAL A 143 15.09 4.24 0.37
C VAL A 143 15.68 3.50 1.57
N THR A 144 14.86 3.04 2.52
CA THR A 144 15.38 2.26 3.67
C THR A 144 15.96 0.92 3.24
N THR A 145 15.37 0.27 2.24
CA THR A 145 15.90 -0.99 1.69
C THR A 145 17.30 -0.78 1.11
N PHE A 146 17.46 0.20 0.22
CA PHE A 146 18.74 0.53 -0.40
C PHE A 146 19.79 0.94 0.64
N ASP A 147 19.40 1.72 1.65
CA ASP A 147 20.29 2.11 2.76
C ASP A 147 20.77 0.88 3.55
N SER A 148 19.86 -0.03 3.88
CA SER A 148 20.20 -1.26 4.62
C SER A 148 21.07 -2.24 3.83
N LEU A 149 21.00 -2.20 2.51
CA LEU A 149 21.76 -3.07 1.60
C LEU A 149 23.05 -2.40 1.11
N GLU A 150 23.38 -1.20 1.61
CA GLU A 150 24.53 -0.41 1.17
C GLU A 150 24.58 -0.24 -0.37
N SER A 151 23.41 -0.04 -0.99
CA SER A 151 23.21 0.05 -2.44
C SER A 151 22.36 1.27 -2.79
N GLU A 152 22.10 1.53 -4.08
CA GLU A 152 21.38 2.73 -4.54
C GLU A 152 20.29 2.39 -5.57
N PRO A 153 19.19 3.17 -5.63
CA PRO A 153 18.12 2.99 -6.62
C PRO A 153 18.57 3.41 -8.03
N VAL A 154 19.25 2.51 -8.74
CA VAL A 154 19.78 2.75 -10.09
C VAL A 154 18.98 1.96 -11.13
N ASP A 155 18.63 2.63 -12.22
CA ASP A 155 17.86 1.99 -13.30
C ASP A 155 18.68 0.88 -13.98
N GLY A 156 18.01 -0.23 -14.27
CA GLY A 156 18.54 -1.33 -15.07
C GLY A 156 19.38 -2.36 -14.31
N THR A 157 19.55 -2.17 -12.99
CA THR A 157 20.13 -3.19 -12.10
C THR A 157 19.16 -4.37 -11.92
N ASP A 158 19.64 -5.46 -11.32
CA ASP A 158 18.79 -6.61 -11.00
C ASP A 158 17.72 -6.24 -9.98
N GLN A 159 18.01 -5.36 -9.01
CA GLN A 159 16.99 -4.81 -8.10
C GLN A 159 15.89 -4.05 -8.85
N HIS A 160 16.25 -3.25 -9.86
CA HIS A 160 15.25 -2.54 -10.66
C HIS A 160 14.39 -3.49 -11.50
N ARG A 161 15.00 -4.54 -12.08
CA ARG A 161 14.26 -5.55 -12.86
C ARG A 161 13.28 -6.30 -11.97
N ASP A 162 13.70 -6.70 -10.78
CA ASP A 162 12.87 -7.38 -9.80
C ASP A 162 11.76 -6.48 -9.26
N TYR A 163 12.04 -5.21 -9.04
CA TYR A 163 11.04 -4.20 -8.70
C TYR A 163 9.94 -4.11 -9.77
N LEU A 164 10.32 -4.09 -11.05
CA LEU A 164 9.39 -4.07 -12.17
C LEU A 164 8.66 -5.41 -12.35
N ARG A 165 9.30 -6.54 -12.03
CA ARG A 165 8.71 -7.88 -12.11
C ARG A 165 7.46 -8.05 -11.24
N ILE A 166 7.36 -7.29 -10.15
CA ILE A 166 6.14 -7.25 -9.33
C ILE A 166 4.94 -6.72 -10.14
N ASN A 167 5.14 -5.87 -11.15
CA ASN A 167 4.05 -5.39 -12.02
C ASN A 167 3.37 -6.55 -12.74
N ASP A 168 4.14 -7.56 -13.15
CA ASP A 168 3.59 -8.77 -13.78
C ASP A 168 2.70 -9.55 -12.80
N ILE A 169 3.07 -9.60 -11.52
CA ILE A 169 2.26 -10.23 -10.46
C ILE A 169 0.94 -9.48 -10.30
N PHE A 170 0.97 -8.15 -10.27
CA PHE A 170 -0.27 -7.35 -10.26
C PHE A 170 -1.12 -7.64 -11.51
N ALA A 171 -0.52 -7.63 -12.70
CA ALA A 171 -1.22 -7.89 -13.95
C ALA A 171 -1.84 -9.30 -14.02
N GLU A 172 -1.21 -10.31 -13.44
CA GLU A 172 -1.71 -11.69 -13.40
C GLU A 172 -2.86 -11.87 -12.41
N LYS A 173 -2.77 -11.27 -11.22
CA LYS A 173 -3.74 -11.48 -10.14
C LYS A 173 -4.97 -10.58 -10.25
N ILE A 174 -4.86 -9.39 -10.84
CA ILE A 174 -5.98 -8.46 -11.05
C ILE A 174 -7.15 -9.11 -11.84
N PRO A 175 -6.94 -9.86 -12.94
CA PRO A 175 -8.01 -10.60 -13.65
C PRO A 175 -8.64 -11.75 -12.84
N GLY A 176 -7.87 -12.40 -11.97
CA GLY A 176 -8.39 -13.44 -11.06
C GLY A 176 -9.33 -12.84 -10.03
N LEU A 177 -8.94 -11.69 -9.49
CA LEU A 177 -9.79 -10.88 -8.64
C LEU A 177 -11.04 -10.43 -9.45
N ARG A 178 -10.91 -10.07 -10.76
CA ARG A 178 -11.96 -9.45 -11.63
C ARG A 178 -13.28 -10.18 -11.65
N ARG A 179 -13.27 -11.51 -11.51
CA ARG A 179 -14.47 -12.34 -11.43
C ARG A 179 -15.30 -12.17 -10.15
N GLY A 180 -14.72 -11.55 -9.12
CA GLY A 180 -15.43 -11.20 -7.88
C GLY A 180 -15.88 -9.73 -7.83
N TYR A 181 -15.08 -8.78 -8.34
CA TYR A 181 -15.28 -7.34 -8.09
C TYR A 181 -14.65 -6.34 -9.13
N LEU A 182 -13.97 -6.74 -10.22
CA LEU A 182 -12.93 -5.88 -10.86
C LEU A 182 -12.96 -5.58 -12.38
N GLU A 183 -14.12 -5.37 -13.01
CA GLU A 183 -14.10 -4.55 -14.25
C GLU A 183 -13.81 -3.07 -13.94
N ARG A 184 -14.14 -2.62 -12.73
CA ARG A 184 -14.05 -1.21 -12.29
C ARG A 184 -12.69 -0.79 -11.73
N TRP A 185 -11.79 -1.74 -11.46
CA TRP A 185 -10.43 -1.42 -10.98
C TRP A 185 -9.48 -0.97 -12.07
N GLN A 186 -9.70 -1.42 -13.31
CA GLN A 186 -8.96 -0.91 -14.46
C GLN A 186 -9.15 0.61 -14.54
N LEU A 187 -10.41 1.08 -14.48
CA LEU A 187 -10.79 2.51 -14.49
C LEU A 187 -10.15 3.34 -13.36
N LEU A 188 -9.86 2.73 -12.22
CA LEU A 188 -9.23 3.41 -11.08
C LEU A 188 -7.72 3.55 -11.25
N ILE A 189 -7.07 2.52 -11.76
CA ILE A 189 -5.67 2.56 -12.19
C ILE A 189 -5.53 3.59 -13.33
N ASP A 190 -6.48 3.61 -14.27
CA ASP A 190 -6.59 4.58 -15.36
C ASP A 190 -6.71 6.03 -14.86
N MET A 191 -7.56 6.27 -13.86
CA MET A 191 -7.78 7.61 -13.31
C MET A 191 -6.66 8.11 -12.39
N LEU A 192 -6.01 7.24 -11.61
CA LEU A 192 -4.87 7.60 -10.76
C LEU A 192 -3.67 8.13 -11.58
N ASN A 193 -3.64 7.82 -12.88
CA ASN A 193 -2.53 8.10 -13.78
C ASN A 193 -2.78 9.24 -14.79
N GLY A 194 -4.01 9.75 -14.89
CA GLY A 194 -4.38 10.86 -15.76
C GLY A 194 -4.49 10.45 -17.24
N ASP A 195 -5.68 10.66 -17.81
CA ASP A 195 -6.07 10.56 -19.23
C ASP A 195 -5.07 9.82 -20.15
N VAL A 196 -5.13 8.48 -20.12
CA VAL A 196 -4.42 7.63 -21.08
C VAL A 196 -5.47 7.02 -22.00
N ASP A 197 -5.46 7.52 -23.23
CA ASP A 197 -6.31 7.08 -24.33
C ASP A 197 -6.22 5.56 -24.54
N ASP A 198 -7.33 5.00 -24.99
CA ASP A 198 -7.66 3.59 -25.07
C ASP A 198 -6.59 2.80 -25.83
N TRP A 199 -5.57 2.26 -25.15
CA TRP A 199 -4.69 1.15 -25.56
C TRP A 199 -3.77 0.74 -24.38
N TYR A 200 -3.70 -0.57 -24.10
CA TYR A 200 -2.83 -1.28 -23.14
C TYR A 200 -3.29 -1.36 -21.67
N GLN A 201 -3.95 -2.48 -21.33
CA GLN A 201 -4.26 -2.86 -19.94
C GLN A 201 -3.05 -3.32 -19.11
N GLY A 202 -1.82 -3.26 -19.64
CA GLY A 202 -0.58 -3.64 -18.95
C GLY A 202 0.32 -2.48 -18.49
N GLU A 203 0.28 -1.32 -19.17
CA GLU A 203 1.27 -0.25 -18.97
C GLU A 203 0.98 0.69 -17.79
N LEU A 204 -0.21 0.63 -17.18
CA LEU A 204 -0.59 1.65 -16.16
C LEU A 204 -0.19 1.33 -14.72
N VAL A 205 -0.06 0.07 -14.34
CA VAL A 205 0.56 -0.28 -13.04
C VAL A 205 2.05 0.09 -13.09
N GLU A 206 2.68 -0.04 -14.25
CA GLU A 206 4.05 0.40 -14.51
C GLU A 206 4.20 1.90 -14.24
N TYR A 207 3.24 2.74 -14.64
CA TYR A 207 3.31 4.20 -14.43
C TYR A 207 3.38 4.64 -12.96
N THR A 208 2.49 4.15 -12.07
CA THR A 208 2.52 4.54 -10.64
C THR A 208 3.78 4.04 -9.93
N ARG A 209 4.23 2.83 -10.26
CA ARG A 209 5.44 2.23 -9.67
C ARG A 209 6.70 2.87 -10.24
N ASP A 210 6.71 3.31 -11.48
CA ASP A 210 7.78 4.16 -12.02
C ASP A 210 7.85 5.51 -11.31
N VAL A 211 6.70 6.11 -10.99
CA VAL A 211 6.64 7.34 -10.19
C VAL A 211 7.19 7.10 -8.79
N ALA A 212 6.83 5.99 -8.14
CA ALA A 212 7.36 5.63 -6.82
C ALA A 212 8.88 5.42 -6.85
N TRP A 213 9.40 4.74 -7.87
CA TRP A 213 10.84 4.55 -8.08
C TRP A 213 11.58 5.88 -8.29
N ARG A 214 11.06 6.76 -9.15
CA ARG A 214 11.62 8.10 -9.35
C ARG A 214 11.58 8.95 -8.08
N ASN A 215 10.52 8.83 -7.27
CA ASN A 215 10.45 9.48 -5.96
C ASN A 215 11.51 8.91 -5.00
N ALA A 216 11.72 7.59 -4.99
CA ALA A 216 12.79 6.96 -4.20
C ALA A 216 14.17 7.50 -4.61
N GLN A 217 14.45 7.64 -5.91
CA GLN A 217 15.68 8.25 -6.40
C GLN A 217 15.86 9.70 -5.95
N ARG A 218 14.76 10.49 -5.93
CA ARG A 218 14.80 11.88 -5.44
C ARG A 218 15.10 11.94 -3.95
N ILE A 219 14.40 11.14 -3.15
CA ILE A 219 14.59 11.07 -1.70
C ILE A 219 16.00 10.55 -1.38
N TRP A 220 16.48 9.55 -2.11
CA TRP A 220 17.84 9.00 -1.95
C TRP A 220 18.91 10.09 -2.08
N ARG A 221 18.77 11.00 -3.05
CA ARG A 221 19.73 12.10 -3.26
C ARG A 221 19.76 13.10 -2.11
N CYS A 222 18.64 13.29 -1.40
CA CYS A 222 18.54 14.21 -0.26
C CYS A 222 18.52 13.52 1.11
N ARG A 223 18.76 12.21 1.20
CA ARG A 223 18.61 11.41 2.43
C ARG A 223 19.43 11.89 3.63
N HIS A 224 20.57 12.55 3.40
CA HIS A 224 21.42 13.11 4.45
C HIS A 224 21.09 14.57 4.81
N ASP A 225 20.08 15.17 4.17
CA ASP A 225 19.53 16.48 4.50
C ASP A 225 18.15 16.31 5.15
N PRO A 226 18.05 16.42 6.49
CA PRO A 226 16.79 16.21 7.19
C PRO A 226 15.67 17.15 6.74
N ALA A 227 15.98 18.39 6.35
CA ALA A 227 14.98 19.36 5.94
C ALA A 227 14.44 19.05 4.54
N ALA A 228 15.33 18.66 3.61
CA ALA A 228 14.92 18.25 2.28
C ALA A 228 14.14 16.91 2.29
N HIS A 229 14.56 15.95 3.12
CA HIS A 229 13.86 14.68 3.31
C HIS A 229 12.44 14.91 3.85
N GLU A 230 12.30 15.77 4.86
CA GLU A 230 11.00 16.12 5.46
C GLU A 230 10.08 16.86 4.47
N CYS A 231 10.65 17.70 3.61
CA CYS A 231 9.92 18.35 2.52
C CYS A 231 9.34 17.33 1.54
N GLU A 232 10.12 16.34 1.10
CA GLU A 232 9.64 15.26 0.23
C GLU A 232 8.58 14.40 0.92
N ARG A 233 8.75 14.08 2.20
CA ARG A 233 7.76 13.37 3.01
C ARG A 233 6.43 14.11 3.05
N THR A 234 6.45 15.41 3.34
CA THR A 234 5.24 16.24 3.37
C THR A 234 4.59 16.33 1.99
N ARG A 235 5.39 16.52 0.94
CA ARG A 235 4.89 16.61 -0.44
C ARG A 235 4.17 15.33 -0.87
N LEU A 236 4.78 14.16 -0.63
CA LEU A 236 4.18 12.88 -1.01
C LEU A 236 2.94 12.59 -0.17
N ASP A 237 2.97 12.86 1.13
CA ASP A 237 1.83 12.66 2.01
C ASP A 237 0.63 13.53 1.58
N ASP A 238 0.85 14.82 1.33
CA ASP A 238 -0.21 15.74 0.90
C ASP A 238 -0.78 15.37 -0.49
N THR A 239 0.08 14.96 -1.42
CA THR A 239 -0.33 14.55 -2.77
C THR A 239 -1.16 13.27 -2.73
N ALA A 240 -0.67 12.23 -2.04
CA ALA A 240 -1.39 10.98 -1.89
C ALA A 240 -2.70 11.18 -1.12
N ALA A 241 -2.71 12.02 -0.08
CA ALA A 241 -3.92 12.33 0.66
C ALA A 241 -4.96 13.08 -0.19
N ALA A 242 -4.54 14.03 -1.03
CA ALA A 242 -5.44 14.73 -1.95
C ALA A 242 -6.12 13.75 -2.93
N LEU A 243 -5.34 12.82 -3.49
CA LEU A 243 -5.84 11.79 -4.40
C LEU A 243 -6.77 10.79 -3.68
N GLY A 244 -6.40 10.36 -2.48
CA GLY A 244 -7.24 9.51 -1.63
C GLY A 244 -8.59 10.16 -1.29
N ARG A 245 -8.60 11.45 -0.93
CA ARG A 245 -9.85 12.20 -0.70
C ARG A 245 -10.71 12.30 -1.94
N LEU A 246 -10.11 12.50 -3.11
CA LEU A 246 -10.83 12.55 -4.40
C LEU A 246 -11.47 11.19 -4.71
N LEU A 247 -10.71 10.10 -4.59
CA LEU A 247 -11.20 8.73 -4.77
C LEU A 247 -12.40 8.43 -3.87
N LEU A 248 -12.30 8.83 -2.61
CA LEU A 248 -13.34 8.57 -1.62
C LEU A 248 -14.51 9.57 -1.72
N SER A 249 -14.40 10.66 -2.49
CA SER A 249 -15.46 11.65 -2.66
C SER A 249 -16.66 11.11 -3.47
N PRO A 250 -17.83 11.79 -3.46
CA PRO A 250 -18.96 11.44 -4.32
C PRO A 250 -18.59 11.43 -5.81
N LEU A 251 -17.56 12.15 -6.26
CA LEU A 251 -17.09 12.07 -7.65
C LEU A 251 -16.51 10.67 -7.98
N GLY A 252 -15.87 10.01 -7.00
CA GLY A 252 -15.49 8.60 -7.13
C GLY A 252 -16.69 7.65 -7.20
N ALA A 253 -17.93 8.11 -6.99
CA ALA A 253 -19.13 7.30 -7.19
C ALA A 253 -19.45 7.10 -8.68
N PHE A 254 -18.97 7.99 -9.55
CA PHE A 254 -19.05 7.77 -11.01
C PHE A 254 -18.16 6.63 -11.50
N LEU A 255 -17.21 6.16 -10.67
CA LEU A 255 -16.36 4.98 -10.92
C LEU A 255 -17.03 3.67 -10.49
N GLN A 256 -18.25 3.75 -9.94
CA GLN A 256 -19.12 2.61 -9.72
C GLN A 256 -19.94 2.34 -10.98
#